data_AF-A0A1E5TA44-F1
#
_entry.id   AF-A0A1E5TA44-F1
#
_cell.length_a   1.000
_cell.length_b   1.000
_cell.length_c   1.000
_cell.angle_alpha   90.00
_cell.angle_beta   90.00
_cell.angle_gamma   90.00
#
_symmetry.space_group_name_H-M   'P 1'
#
loop_
_entity.id
_entity.type
_entity.pdbx_description
1 polymer ?
#
loop_
_entity_poly.entity_id
_entity_poly.type
_entity_poly.pdbx_seq_one_letter_code
_entity_poly.pdbx_strand_id
1 'polypeptide(L)' 'MKATIKIKVSERKTDNGLPVYLEIYHKGKRKREMITHSFLENWDIENQKPLKQHLDYGSSPIVVFRQKF' A
#
# COMPACT_ATOMS: atom_id res chain seq x y z
N MET A 1 -0.99 -25.46 0.73
CA MET A 1 -1.60 -24.38 -0.10
C MET A 1 -1.18 -23.03 0.48
N LYS A 2 -0.70 -22.09 -0.33
CA LYS A 2 -0.13 -20.80 0.14
C LYS A 2 -1.22 -19.73 0.23
N ALA A 3 -1.11 -18.81 1.20
CA ALA A 3 -1.89 -17.58 1.25
C ALA A 3 -1.08 -16.45 0.60
N THR A 4 -1.75 -15.54 -0.11
CA THR A 4 -1.12 -14.34 -0.68
C THR A 4 -1.65 -13.12 0.03
N ILE A 5 -0.75 -12.31 0.56
CA ILE A 5 -1.06 -11.05 1.23
C ILE A 5 -0.50 -9.93 0.35
N LYS A 6 -1.33 -8.94 0.02
CA LYS A 6 -0.94 -7.76 -0.75
C LYS A 6 -1.35 -6.51 0.01
N ILE A 7 -0.47 -5.51 0.07
CA ILE A 7 -0.79 -4.18 0.60
C ILE A 7 -0.91 -3.25 -0.60
N LYS A 8 -2.02 -2.52 -0.70
CA LYS A 8 -2.29 -1.62 -1.82
C LYS A 8 -2.71 -0.25 -1.34
N VAL A 9 -2.02 0.78 -1.80
CA VAL A 9 -2.44 2.18 -1.63
C VAL A 9 -3.47 2.53 -2.70
N SER A 10 -4.56 3.18 -2.30
CA SER A 10 -5.60 3.70 -3.18
C SER A 10 -5.11 4.92 -3.94
N GLU A 11 -5.48 5.02 -5.22
CA GLU A 11 -5.27 6.22 -6.02
C GLU A 11 -6.30 7.32 -5.71
N ARG A 12 -7.45 6.93 -5.12
CA ARG A 12 -8.49 7.88 -4.70
C ARG A 12 -8.19 8.39 -3.29
N LYS A 13 -7.94 9.69 -3.18
CA LYS A 13 -7.76 10.43 -1.92
C LYS A 13 -9.11 10.60 -1.18
N THR A 14 -9.09 10.42 0.14
CA THR A 14 -10.15 10.75 1.09
C THR A 14 -9.71 11.96 1.92
N ASP A 15 -10.60 12.47 2.78
CA ASP A 15 -10.30 13.59 3.67
C ASP A 15 -9.09 13.31 4.60
N ASN A 16 -8.83 12.03 4.87
CA ASN A 16 -7.75 11.55 5.74
C ASN A 16 -6.51 11.05 4.96
N GLY A 17 -6.40 11.26 3.65
CA GLY A 17 -5.25 10.83 2.83
C GLY A 17 -5.58 9.75 1.80
N LEU A 18 -4.59 8.95 1.39
CA LEU A 18 -4.73 7.83 0.46
C LEU A 18 -4.97 6.53 1.25
N PRO A 19 -6.17 5.93 1.20
CA PRO A 19 -6.44 4.69 1.94
C PRO A 19 -5.49 3.55 1.56
N VAL A 20 -5.01 2.81 2.55
CA VAL A 20 -4.18 1.63 2.39
C VAL A 20 -5.01 0.39 2.72
N TYR A 21 -5.04 -0.55 1.79
CA TYR A 21 -5.81 -1.78 1.89
C TYR A 21 -4.90 -3.00 2.02
N LEU A 22 -5.28 -3.90 2.93
CA LEU A 22 -4.76 -5.25 3.02
C LEU A 22 -5.68 -6.18 2.21
N GLU A 23 -5.13 -6.83 1.20
CA GLU A 23 -5.82 -7.86 0.42
C GLU A 23 -5.24 -9.24 0.71
N ILE A 24 -6.07 -10.14 1.23
CA ILE A 24 -5.70 -11.51 1.56
C ILE A 24 -6.43 -12.44 0.58
N TYR A 25 -5.65 -13.25 -0.13
CA TYR A 25 -6.13 -14.30 -1.03
C TYR A 25 -5.77 -15.66 -0.45
N HIS A 26 -6.79 -16.47 -0.17
CA HIS A 26 -6.60 -17.82 0.33
C HIS A 26 -7.74 -18.73 -0.11
N LYS A 27 -7.43 -19.92 -0.65
CA LYS A 27 -8.42 -20.92 -1.08
C LYS A 27 -9.49 -20.35 -2.02
N GLY A 28 -9.09 -19.50 -2.98
CA GLY A 28 -10.01 -18.85 -3.92
C GLY A 28 -10.88 -17.74 -3.31
N LYS A 29 -10.78 -17.48 -2.01
CA LYS A 29 -11.47 -16.38 -1.32
C LYS A 29 -10.56 -15.16 -1.26
N ARG A 30 -11.15 -13.98 -1.47
CA ARG A 30 -10.50 -12.68 -1.29
C ARG A 30 -11.15 -11.93 -0.15
N LYS A 31 -10.37 -11.49 0.83
CA LYS A 31 -10.77 -10.48 1.81
C LYS A 31 -9.98 -9.20 1.58
N ARG A 32 -10.65 -8.05 1.61
CA ARG A 32 -10.02 -6.72 1.53
C ARG A 32 -10.46 -5.90 2.73
N GLU A 33 -9.52 -5.28 3.41
CA GLU A 33 -9.76 -4.45 4.59
C GLU A 33 -8.90 -3.19 4.53
N MET A 34 -9.47 -2.02 4.85
CA MET A 34 -8.70 -0.79 4.98
C MET A 34 -7.99 -0.80 6.32
N ILE A 35 -6.66 -0.67 6.32
CA ILE A 35 -5.85 -0.80 7.54
C ILE A 35 -5.33 0.56 8.03
N THR A 36 -5.12 1.52 7.13
CA THR A 36 -4.64 2.86 7.48
C THR A 36 -4.84 3.83 6.31
N HIS A 37 -4.41 5.08 6.48
CA HIS A 37 -4.23 6.05 5.42
C HIS A 37 -2.74 6.37 5.24
N SER A 38 -2.35 6.58 4.00
CA SER A 38 -1.05 7.09 3.60
C SER A 38 -1.17 8.57 3.24
N PHE A 39 -0.22 9.40 3.66
CA PHE A 39 -0.25 10.84 3.42
C PHE A 39 0.80 11.19 2.39
N LEU A 40 0.43 11.91 1.32
CA LEU A 40 1.37 12.32 0.26
C LEU A 40 2.57 13.10 0.82
N GLU A 41 2.37 13.84 1.91
CA GLU A 41 3.40 14.58 2.65
C GLU A 41 4.51 13.69 3.24
N ASN A 42 4.29 12.38 3.27
CA ASN A 42 5.26 11.39 3.73
C ASN A 42 5.91 10.62 2.58
N TRP A 43 5.67 11.01 1.33
CA TRP A 43 6.22 10.37 0.13
C TRP A 43 7.01 11.36 -0.71
N ASP A 44 8.20 10.94 -1.12
CA ASP A 44 8.96 11.54 -2.19
C ASP A 44 8.42 11.01 -3.52
N ILE A 45 7.57 11.82 -4.15
CA ILE A 45 6.87 11.44 -5.39
C ILE A 45 7.87 11.31 -6.55
N GLU A 46 8.89 12.17 -6.61
CA GLU A 46 9.89 12.17 -7.68
C GLU A 46 10.72 10.89 -7.65
N ASN A 47 11.16 10.48 -6.45
CA ASN A 47 11.98 9.29 -6.28
C ASN A 47 11.18 8.02 -5.99
N GLN A 48 9.84 8.11 -5.93
CA GLN A 48 8.90 7.04 -5.61
C GLN A 48 9.26 6.29 -4.31
N LYS A 49 9.70 7.03 -3.29
CA LYS A 49 10.16 6.48 -2.01
C LYS A 49 9.43 7.15 -0.84
N PRO A 50 9.24 6.45 0.29
CA PRO A 50 8.80 7.10 1.52
C PRO A 50 9.86 8.11 2.01
N LEU A 51 9.42 9.21 2.63
CA LEU A 51 10.29 10.15 3.33
C LEU A 51 10.73 9.59 4.69
N LYS A 52 11.79 10.17 5.27
CA LYS A 52 12.38 9.77 6.58
C LYS A 52 11.38 9.61 7.72
N GLN A 53 10.32 10.41 7.70
CA GLN A 53 9.27 10.45 8.71
C GLN A 53 8.18 9.38 8.54
N HIS A 54 8.17 8.65 7.43
CA HIS A 54 7.25 7.55 7.18
C HIS A 54 7.71 6.28 7.90
N LEU A 55 6.79 5.52 8.50
CA LEU A 55 7.10 4.27 9.21
C LEU A 55 7.83 3.24 8.32
N ASP A 56 7.54 3.27 7.02
CA ASP A 56 8.20 2.39 6.04
C ASP A 56 9.56 2.90 5.51
N TYR A 57 10.11 3.99 6.07
CA TYR A 57 11.42 4.49 5.66
C TYR A 57 12.54 3.52 6.05
N GLY A 58 13.21 2.94 5.05
CA GLY A 58 14.31 1.98 5.25
C GLY A 58 13.87 0.52 5.37
N SER A 59 12.56 0.24 5.50
CA SER A 59 12.04 -1.11 5.29
C SER A 59 12.01 -1.42 3.79
N SER A 60 12.36 -2.66 3.44
CA SER A 60 12.35 -3.13 2.05
C SER A 60 10.97 -2.84 1.44
N PRO A 61 10.89 -2.16 0.28
CA PRO A 61 9.64 -1.66 -0.24
C PRO A 61 8.67 -2.82 -0.49
N ILE A 62 7.57 -2.91 0.27
CA ILE A 62 6.35 -3.54 -0.23
C ILE A 62 5.72 -2.53 -1.19
N VAL A 63 6.42 -2.27 -2.29
CA VAL A 63 5.90 -1.45 -3.37
C VAL A 63 5.14 -2.39 -4.28
N VAL A 64 3.81 -2.35 -4.17
CA VAL A 64 2.94 -2.91 -5.20
C VAL A 64 2.94 -1.93 -6.36
N PHE A 65 3.94 -2.04 -7.23
CA PHE A 65 3.83 -1.49 -8.57
C PHE A 65 2.78 -2.30 -9.34
N ARG A 66 1.76 -1.60 -9.85
CA ARG A 66 0.90 -2.12 -10.90
C ARG A 66 1.78 -2.39 -12.13
N GLN A 67 2.09 -3.65 -12.38
CA GLN A 67 2.51 -4.08 -13.71
C GLN A 67 1.27 -3.96 -14.61
N LYS A 68 1.29 -3.02 -15.56
CA LYS A 68 0.37 -3.04 -16.70
C LYS A 68 0.76 -4.23 -17.59
N PHE A 69 -0.26 -4.98 -18.01
CA PHE A 69 -0.17 -6.10 -18.96
C PHE A 69 0.43 -5.65 -20.29
#